data_AF-T2J1G2-F1
#
_entry.id   AF-T2J1G2-F1
#
_cell.length_a   1.000
_cell.length_b   1.000
_cell.length_c   1.000
_cell.angle_alpha   90.00
_cell.angle_beta   90.00
_cell.angle_gamma   90.00
#
_symmetry.space_group_name_H-M   'P 1'
#
loop_
_entity.id
_entity.type
_entity.pdbx_description
1 polymer ?
#
loop_
_entity_poly.entity_id
_entity_poly.type
_entity_poly.pdbx_seq_one_letter_code
_entity_poly.pdbx_strand_id
1 'polypeptide(L)'
;MLPSDLLMYRYSGDTIIPKRLPLNDSTIGLAAEQINCFLSCVDKTQKQLTEKLAELEGDNPNYRVKRGLAHLLKNHFSTFEVVSPLEPKELRQKVFSCAAESLPIPQNRPKNTRKNS
;
A
#
# COMPACT_ATOMS: atom_id res chain seq x y z
N MET A 1 -14.85 -1.25 4.26
CA MET A 1 -15.07 -2.50 5.03
C MET A 1 -13.77 -3.26 5.21
N LEU A 2 -13.67 -4.07 6.27
CA LEU A 2 -12.51 -4.93 6.54
C LEU A 2 -12.56 -6.17 5.62
N PRO A 3 -11.41 -6.62 5.06
CA PRO A 3 -11.32 -7.87 4.32
C PRO A 3 -11.61 -9.09 5.21
N SER A 4 -12.20 -10.14 4.62
CA SER A 4 -12.62 -11.35 5.35
C SER A 4 -11.46 -12.11 6.01
N ASP A 5 -10.27 -12.07 5.41
CA ASP A 5 -9.04 -12.67 5.91
C ASP A 5 -8.48 -11.97 7.17
N LEU A 6 -8.92 -10.74 7.42
CA LEU A 6 -8.59 -9.97 8.62
C LEU A 6 -9.67 -10.07 9.72
N LEU A 7 -10.78 -10.76 9.47
CA LEU A 7 -11.82 -10.93 10.47
C LEU A 7 -11.35 -11.85 11.60
N MET A 8 -11.57 -11.39 12.83
CA MET A 8 -11.28 -12.15 14.04
C MET A 8 -12.61 -12.53 14.71
N TYR A 9 -12.85 -13.83 14.84
CA TYR A 9 -14.04 -14.38 15.49
C TYR A 9 -13.72 -15.74 16.11
N ARG A 10 -14.65 -16.24 16.93
CA ARG A 10 -14.62 -17.61 17.48
C ARG A 10 -16.01 -18.25 17.34
N TYR A 11 -16.03 -19.57 17.27
CA TYR A 11 -17.27 -20.35 17.37
C TYR A 11 -17.60 -20.64 18.83
N SER A 12 -18.91 -20.65 19.14
CA SER A 12 -19.46 -21.06 20.43
C SER A 12 -20.76 -21.82 20.16
N GLY A 13 -20.67 -23.14 20.07
CA GLY A 13 -21.75 -23.97 19.51
C GLY A 13 -22.07 -23.52 18.08
N ASP A 14 -23.35 -23.27 17.80
CA ASP A 14 -23.84 -22.82 16.49
C ASP A 14 -23.75 -21.30 16.28
N THR A 15 -23.06 -20.57 17.17
CA THR A 15 -22.96 -19.10 17.09
C THR A 15 -21.54 -18.64 16.77
N ILE A 16 -21.43 -17.65 15.89
CA ILE A 16 -20.18 -16.91 15.62
C ILE A 16 -20.12 -15.68 16.53
N ILE A 17 -19.06 -15.59 17.34
CA ILE A 17 -18.80 -14.47 18.22
C ILE A 17 -17.63 -13.64 17.67
N PRO A 18 -17.86 -12.39 17.23
CA PRO A 18 -16.80 -11.49 16.82
C PRO A 18 -15.83 -11.21 17.97
N LYS A 19 -14.52 -11.28 17.70
CA LYS A 19 -13.49 -10.94 18.67
C LYS A 19 -13.24 -9.44 18.61
N ARG A 20 -13.80 -8.71 19.58
CA ARG A 20 -13.55 -7.27 19.75
C ARG A 20 -12.16 -7.06 20.36
N LEU A 21 -11.50 -5.98 19.95
CA LEU A 21 -10.26 -5.57 20.59
C LEU A 21 -10.56 -4.95 21.96
N PRO A 22 -9.81 -5.31 23.01
CA PRO A 22 -9.96 -4.68 24.32
C PRO A 22 -9.44 -3.24 24.27
N LEU A 23 -10.10 -2.33 24.98
CA LEU A 23 -9.65 -0.94 25.14
C LEU A 23 -8.61 -0.84 26.26
N ASN A 24 -7.43 -1.40 26.02
CA ASN A 24 -6.30 -1.38 26.94
C ASN A 24 -5.09 -0.65 26.33
N ASP A 25 -4.12 -0.31 27.16
CA ASP A 25 -2.93 0.46 26.76
C ASP A 25 -2.15 -0.20 25.62
N SER A 26 -2.10 -1.54 25.59
CA SER A 26 -1.45 -2.28 24.50
C SER A 26 -2.14 -2.04 23.16
N THR A 27 -3.47 -2.11 23.11
CA THR A 27 -4.26 -1.89 21.88
C THR A 27 -4.19 -0.43 21.45
N ILE A 28 -4.28 0.49 22.41
CA ILE A 28 -4.16 1.94 22.16
C ILE A 28 -2.76 2.26 21.62
N GLY A 29 -1.71 1.66 22.19
CA GLY A 29 -0.33 1.80 21.74
C GLY A 29 -0.14 1.31 20.30
N LEU A 30 -0.72 0.16 19.94
CA LEU A 30 -0.69 -0.36 18.57
C LEU A 30 -1.41 0.58 17.58
N ALA A 31 -2.55 1.15 17.98
CA ALA A 31 -3.25 2.13 17.16
C ALA A 31 -2.42 3.41 16.98
N ALA A 32 -1.82 3.92 18.05
CA ALA A 32 -0.96 5.10 18.01
C ALA A 32 0.28 4.90 17.14
N GLU A 33 0.94 3.74 17.24
CA GLU A 33 2.10 3.38 16.40
C GLU A 33 1.72 3.37 14.90
N GLN A 34 0.58 2.76 14.56
CA GLN A 34 0.05 2.75 13.20
C GLN A 34 -0.27 4.16 12.70
N ILE A 35 -0.98 4.97 13.49
CA ILE A 35 -1.29 6.36 13.14
C ILE A 35 0.00 7.15 12.88
N ASN A 36 0.99 7.03 13.76
CA ASN A 36 2.29 7.70 13.60
C ASN A 36 3.03 7.24 12.35
N CYS A 37 2.94 5.96 11.97
CA CYS A 37 3.49 5.46 10.71
C CYS A 37 2.89 6.21 9.51
N PHE A 38 1.56 6.32 9.45
CA PHE A 38 0.86 7.04 8.39
C PHE A 38 1.23 8.53 8.36
N LEU A 39 1.23 9.20 9.51
CA LEU A 39 1.64 10.60 9.62
C LEU A 39 3.09 10.82 9.14
N SER A 40 4.00 9.89 9.42
CA SER A 40 5.38 9.94 8.95
C SER A 40 5.54 9.76 7.43
N CYS A 41 4.45 9.40 6.74
CA CYS A 41 4.40 9.11 5.32
C CYS A 41 3.50 10.08 4.53
N VAL A 42 3.08 11.19 5.15
CA VAL A 42 2.50 12.32 4.42
C VAL A 42 3.50 12.81 3.38
N ASP A 43 3.02 13.14 2.19
CA ASP A 43 3.79 13.53 1.00
C ASP A 43 4.78 12.46 0.47
N LYS A 44 4.64 11.21 0.91
CA LYS A 44 5.44 10.08 0.41
C LYS A 44 4.61 9.20 -0.52
N THR A 45 5.32 8.34 -1.25
CA THR A 45 4.66 7.38 -2.14
C THR A 45 3.94 6.30 -1.34
N GLN A 46 2.87 5.74 -1.91
CA GLN A 46 2.19 4.57 -1.34
C GLN A 46 3.12 3.38 -1.11
N LYS A 47 4.16 3.25 -1.94
CA LYS A 47 5.17 2.20 -1.81
C LYS A 47 5.92 2.31 -0.49
N GLN A 48 6.41 3.51 -0.15
CA GLN A 48 7.15 3.74 1.10
C GLN A 48 6.28 3.49 2.34
N LEU A 49 5.01 3.88 2.31
CA LEU A 49 4.06 3.53 3.36
C LEU A 49 3.91 2.01 3.50
N THR A 50 3.77 1.30 2.38
CA THR A 50 3.61 -0.16 2.38
C THR A 50 4.84 -0.87 2.93
N GLU A 51 6.05 -0.42 2.57
CA GLU A 51 7.31 -0.96 3.10
C GLU A 51 7.40 -0.77 4.62
N LYS A 52 7.14 0.44 5.12
CA LYS A 52 7.13 0.70 6.57
C LYS A 52 6.09 -0.14 7.32
N LEU A 53 4.90 -0.34 6.74
CA LEU A 53 3.88 -1.18 7.36
C LEU A 53 4.31 -2.65 7.43
N ALA A 54 5.02 -3.16 6.42
CA ALA A 54 5.58 -4.50 6.43
C ALA A 54 6.67 -4.65 7.51
N GLU A 55 7.55 -3.65 7.66
CA GLU A 55 8.56 -3.62 8.73
C GLU A 55 7.91 -3.61 10.12
N LEU A 56 6.86 -2.80 10.32
CA LEU A 56 6.12 -2.72 11.59
C LEU A 56 5.34 -4.00 11.90
N GLU A 57 4.89 -4.74 10.89
CA GLU A 57 4.24 -6.03 11.09
C GLU A 57 5.21 -7.04 11.70
N GLY A 58 6.39 -7.20 11.08
CA GLY A 58 7.42 -8.17 11.47
C GLY A 58 6.86 -9.60 11.64
N ASP A 59 7.54 -10.43 12.44
CA ASP A 59 7.07 -11.78 12.79
C ASP A 59 6.12 -11.80 14.01
N ASN A 60 5.21 -10.82 14.10
CA ASN A 60 4.33 -10.70 15.26
C ASN A 60 3.05 -11.58 15.12
N PRO A 61 2.71 -12.41 16.12
CA PRO A 61 1.51 -13.26 16.08
C PRO A 61 0.19 -12.47 15.99
N ASN A 62 0.19 -11.18 16.35
CA ASN A 62 -0.96 -10.28 16.26
C ASN A 62 -1.06 -9.53 14.91
N TYR A 63 -0.44 -10.03 13.84
CA TYR A 63 -0.42 -9.37 12.54
C TYR A 63 -1.81 -8.96 12.01
N ARG A 64 -2.87 -9.74 12.32
CA ARG A 64 -4.25 -9.44 11.91
C ARG A 64 -4.75 -8.09 12.45
N VAL A 65 -4.41 -7.77 13.70
CA VAL A 65 -4.77 -6.48 14.32
C VAL A 65 -4.03 -5.34 13.61
N LYS A 66 -2.72 -5.49 13.40
CA LYS A 66 -1.89 -4.49 12.72
C LYS A 66 -2.38 -4.24 11.29
N ARG A 67 -2.59 -5.30 10.50
CA ARG A 67 -3.15 -5.19 9.14
C ARG A 67 -4.55 -4.60 9.12
N GLY A 68 -5.40 -4.97 10.08
CA GLY A 68 -6.75 -4.44 10.18
C GLY A 68 -6.76 -2.93 10.41
N LEU A 69 -5.94 -2.44 11.35
CA LEU A 69 -5.77 -1.00 11.61
C LEU A 69 -5.19 -0.27 10.38
N ALA A 70 -4.14 -0.81 9.77
CA ALA A 70 -3.55 -0.25 8.55
C ALA A 70 -4.57 -0.15 7.41
N HIS A 71 -5.41 -1.17 7.23
CA HIS A 71 -6.47 -1.17 6.23
C HIS A 71 -7.52 -0.09 6.50
N LEU A 72 -7.91 0.12 7.76
CA LEU A 72 -8.83 1.19 8.13
C LEU A 72 -8.23 2.55 7.82
N LEU A 73 -7.00 2.81 8.28
CA LEU A 73 -6.30 4.07 8.05
C LEU A 73 -6.17 4.37 6.56
N LYS A 74 -5.70 3.39 5.77
CA LYS A 74 -5.49 3.55 4.33
C LYS A 74 -6.77 3.84 3.55
N ASN A 75 -7.88 3.15 3.85
CA ASN A 75 -9.08 3.22 3.02
C ASN A 75 -10.13 4.22 3.51
N HIS A 76 -10.06 4.66 4.78
CA HIS A 76 -11.09 5.53 5.38
C HIS A 76 -10.53 6.84 5.93
N PHE A 77 -9.23 6.90 6.27
CA PHE A 77 -8.62 8.05 6.95
C PHE A 77 -7.42 8.62 6.20
N SER A 78 -7.22 8.23 4.94
CA SER A 78 -6.12 8.70 4.09
C SER A 78 -6.63 9.04 2.70
N THR A 79 -6.06 10.08 2.11
CA THR A 79 -6.28 10.45 0.71
C THR A 79 -5.01 10.15 -0.07
N PHE A 80 -5.17 9.60 -1.27
CA PHE A 80 -4.07 9.36 -2.19
C PHE A 80 -4.37 10.03 -3.51
N GLU A 81 -3.41 10.82 -3.96
CA GLU A 81 -3.55 11.62 -5.17
C GLU A 81 -2.59 11.13 -6.24
N VAL A 82 -3.02 11.27 -7.49
CA VAL A 82 -2.17 11.03 -8.65
C VAL A 82 -1.36 12.29 -8.91
N VAL A 83 -0.07 12.24 -8.62
CA VAL A 83 0.86 13.33 -8.93
C VAL A 83 1.41 13.11 -10.33
N SER A 84 0.78 13.72 -11.34
CA SER A 84 1.20 13.61 -12.74
C SER A 84 0.81 14.87 -13.53
N PRO A 85 1.65 15.35 -14.45
CA PRO A 85 1.34 16.52 -15.29
C PRO A 85 0.24 16.25 -16.32
N LEU A 86 -0.08 14.98 -16.60
CA LEU A 86 -1.15 14.53 -17.48
C LEU A 86 -1.87 13.35 -16.84
N GLU A 87 -3.13 13.14 -17.19
CA GLU A 87 -3.85 11.92 -16.83
C GLU A 87 -3.02 10.66 -17.16
N PRO A 88 -2.71 9.78 -16.19
CA PRO A 88 -1.80 8.65 -16.41
C PRO A 88 -2.21 7.73 -17.54
N LYS A 89 -3.51 7.62 -17.83
CA LYS A 89 -4.03 6.81 -18.94
C LYS A 89 -3.59 7.39 -20.28
N GLU A 90 -3.70 8.70 -20.47
CA GLU A 90 -3.28 9.38 -21.69
C GLU A 90 -1.77 9.38 -21.84
N LEU A 91 -1.03 9.59 -20.74
CA LEU A 91 0.42 9.52 -20.72
C LEU A 91 0.90 8.14 -21.19
N ARG A 92 0.34 7.06 -20.62
CA ARG A 92 0.67 5.68 -21.03
C ARG A 92 0.33 5.42 -22.49
N GLN A 93 -0.83 5.88 -22.97
CA GLN A 93 -1.22 5.71 -24.36
C GLN A 93 -0.18 6.34 -25.30
N LYS A 94 0.20 7.60 -25.07
CA LYS A 94 1.19 8.29 -25.91
C LYS A 94 2.54 7.59 -25.90
N VAL A 95 3.03 7.22 -24.71
CA VAL A 95 4.33 6.52 -24.56
C VAL A 95 4.31 5.17 -25.26
N PHE A 96 3.25 4.38 -25.10
CA PHE A 96 3.17 3.05 -25.70
C PHE A 96 2.93 3.09 -27.21
N SER A 97 2.15 4.05 -27.72
CA SER A 97 2.00 4.26 -29.16
C SER A 97 3.34 4.61 -29.80
N CYS A 98 4.09 5.56 -29.23
CA CYS A 98 5.42 5.93 -29.73
C CYS A 98 6.42 4.76 -29.64
N ALA A 99 6.41 4.00 -28.54
CA ALA A 99 7.26 2.82 -28.41
C ALA A 99 6.92 1.72 -29.43
N ALA A 100 5.64 1.57 -29.80
CA ALA A 100 5.18 0.58 -30.77
C ALA A 100 5.56 0.90 -32.22
N GLU A 101 5.90 2.15 -32.53
CA GLU A 101 6.40 2.55 -33.87
C GLU A 101 7.75 1.88 -34.20
N SER A 102 8.55 1.52 -33.19
CA SER A 102 9.82 0.83 -33.34
C SER A 102 9.72 -0.64 -32.93
N LEU A 103 9.84 -1.55 -33.89
CA LEU A 103 9.97 -2.98 -33.59
C LEU A 103 11.19 -3.22 -32.67
N PRO A 104 11.07 -3.98 -31.58
CA PRO A 104 12.17 -4.26 -30.65
C PRO A 104 13.12 -5.33 -31.22
N ILE A 105 13.57 -5.14 -32.45
CA ILE A 105 14.58 -5.97 -33.12
C ILE A 105 15.98 -5.39 -32.87
N PRO A 106 17.04 -6.23 -32.79
CA PRO A 106 18.40 -5.76 -32.52
C PRO A 106 18.89 -4.64 -33.45
N GLN A 107 18.39 -4.59 -34.69
CA GLN A 107 18.70 -3.56 -35.69
C GLN A 107 18.19 -2.16 -35.30
N ASN A 108 17.09 -2.08 -34.54
CA ASN A 108 16.46 -0.83 -34.10
C ASN A 108 16.93 -0.38 -32.71
N ARG A 109 17.91 -1.06 -32.10
CA ARG A 109 18.45 -0.66 -30.80
C ARG A 109 19.11 0.72 -30.95
N PRO A 110 18.66 1.76 -30.23
CA PRO A 110 19.30 3.07 -30.30
C PRO A 110 20.76 2.93 -29.87
N LYS A 111 21.69 3.31 -30.77
CA LYS A 111 23.10 3.41 -30.44
C LYS A 111 23.22 4.55 -29.44
N ASN A 112 23.32 4.20 -28.17
CA ASN A 112 23.44 5.15 -27.07
C ASN A 112 24.75 5.92 -27.26
N THR A 113 24.68 7.10 -27.89
CA THR A 113 25.82 7.98 -28.07
C THR A 113 26.07 8.65 -26.72
N ARG A 114 27.02 8.09 -25.96
CA ARG A 114 27.59 8.79 -24.81
C ARG A 114 28.25 10.07 -25.32
N LYS A 115 27.54 11.19 -25.27
CA LYS A 115 28.18 12.50 -25.27
C LYS A 115 28.83 12.66 -23.89
N ASN A 116 30.12 12.37 -23.84
CA ASN A 116 30.98 12.79 -22.74
C ASN A 116 31.00 14.34 -22.73
N SER A 117 30.76 14.92 -21.57
CA SER A 117 31.12 16.31 -21.23
C SER A 117 31.69 16.27 -19.83
#